data_AF-A0A438CVH4-F1
#
_entry.id   AF-A0A438CVH4-F1
#
_cell.length_a   1.000
_cell.length_b   1.000
_cell.length_c   1.000
_cell.angle_alpha   90.00
_cell.angle_beta   90.00
_cell.angle_gamma   90.00
#
_symmetry.space_group_name_H-M   'P 1'
#
loop_
_entity.id
_entity.type
_entity.pdbx_description
1 polymer ?
#
loop_
_entity_poly.entity_id
_entity_poly.type
_entity_poly.pdbx_seq_one_letter_code
_entity_poly.pdbx_strand_id
1 'polypeptide(L)'
;MEPLVFPIEDAYKLDGKNYLKWSQLVRTMLKEKINHLMGTGPKSGDPRFEAWDEEDSMIMAWLWNSMTPKIRDTCMFLATTKDIWDAIQ
;
A
#
# COMPACT_ATOMS: atom_id res chain seq x y z
N MET A 1 -17.99 -4.51 -4.75
CA MET A 1 -17.29 -3.23 -4.52
C MET A 1 -16.30 -3.12 -5.67
N GLU A 2 -16.47 -2.18 -6.60
CA GLU A 2 -15.49 -2.01 -7.68
C GLU A 2 -14.14 -1.65 -7.05
N PRO A 3 -13.03 -2.30 -7.44
CA PRO A 3 -11.73 -1.90 -6.94
C PRO A 3 -11.48 -0.47 -7.44
N LEU A 4 -11.03 0.40 -6.54
CA LEU A 4 -10.53 1.74 -6.83
C LEU A 4 -9.24 1.63 -7.66
N VAL A 5 -9.34 1.11 -8.89
CA VAL A 5 -8.26 1.13 -9.87
C VAL A 5 -8.29 2.50 -10.51
N PHE A 6 -7.90 3.52 -9.74
CA PHE A 6 -7.40 4.74 -10.36
C PHE A 6 -6.04 4.38 -10.97
N PRO A 7 -5.89 4.38 -12.30
CA PRO A 7 -4.60 4.13 -12.91
C PRO A 7 -3.69 5.29 -12.50
N ILE A 8 -2.67 4.99 -11.69
CA ILE A 8 -1.56 5.92 -11.53
C ILE A 8 -0.86 5.93 -12.88
N GLU A 9 -0.91 7.07 -13.58
CA GLU A 9 -0.18 7.21 -14.84
C GLU A 9 1.29 6.84 -14.60
N ASP A 10 1.95 6.21 -15.56
CA ASP A 10 3.33 5.72 -15.38
C ASP A 10 4.30 6.80 -14.87
N ALA A 11 4.03 8.08 -15.18
CA ALA A 11 4.78 9.24 -14.69
C ALA A 11 4.71 9.46 -13.15
N TYR A 12 3.76 8.83 -12.46
CA TYR A 12 3.55 8.93 -11.01
C TYR A 12 3.89 7.63 -10.28
N LYS A 13 4.29 6.57 -10.98
CA LYS A 13 4.77 5.35 -10.35
C LYS A 13 6.07 5.61 -9.59
N LEU A 14 6.23 4.98 -8.44
CA LEU A 14 7.44 5.10 -7.64
C LEU A 14 8.65 4.53 -8.41
N ASP A 15 9.66 5.38 -8.63
CA ASP A 15 10.86 5.07 -9.41
C ASP A 15 12.18 5.21 -8.62
N GLY A 16 12.07 5.51 -7.33
CA GLY A 16 13.20 5.73 -6.42
C GLY A 16 13.73 7.17 -6.42
N LYS A 17 13.28 8.04 -7.33
CA LYS A 17 13.62 9.47 -7.38
C LYS A 17 12.45 10.35 -6.95
N ASN A 18 11.22 9.86 -7.06
CA ASN A 18 10.00 10.62 -6.86
C ASN A 18 9.24 10.30 -5.55
N TYR A 19 9.90 9.72 -4.54
CA TYR A 19 9.26 9.29 -3.28
C TYR A 19 8.40 10.38 -2.63
N LEU A 20 8.87 11.63 -2.57
CA LEU A 20 8.09 12.72 -1.94
C LEU A 20 6.72 12.93 -2.63
N LYS A 21 6.71 12.93 -3.97
CA LYS A 21 5.48 13.13 -4.75
C LYS A 21 4.57 11.90 -4.66
N TRP A 22 5.14 10.70 -4.77
CA TRP A 22 4.40 9.44 -4.65
C TRP A 22 3.79 9.27 -3.27
N SER A 23 4.56 9.49 -2.20
CA SER A 23 4.10 9.35 -0.81
C SER A 23 2.96 10.30 -0.47
N GLN A 24 2.96 11.53 -0.99
CA GLN A 24 1.85 12.46 -0.86
C GLN A 24 0.58 11.96 -1.54
N LEU A 25 0.70 11.41 -2.76
CA LEU A 25 -0.44 10.82 -3.49
C LEU A 25 -1.02 9.63 -2.70
N VAL A 26 -0.17 8.70 -2.26
CA VAL A 26 -0.57 7.52 -1.47
C VAL A 26 -1.31 7.93 -0.20
N ARG A 27 -0.73 8.85 0.58
CA ARG A 27 -1.36 9.37 1.81
C ARG A 27 -2.69 10.08 1.56
N THR A 28 -2.85 10.71 0.40
CA THR A 28 -4.10 11.38 0.02
C THR A 28 -5.18 10.37 -0.34
N MET A 29 -4.83 9.37 -1.15
CA MET A 29 -5.76 8.30 -1.59
C MET A 29 -6.20 7.40 -0.42
N LEU A 30 -5.28 7.14 0.51
CA LEU A 30 -5.51 6.27 1.67
C LEU A 30 -5.81 7.06 2.95
N LYS A 31 -6.28 8.31 2.85
CA LYS A 31 -6.50 9.17 4.03
C LYS A 31 -7.38 8.51 5.11
N GLU A 32 -8.48 7.88 4.70
CA GLU A 32 -9.40 7.16 5.61
C GLU A 32 -8.87 5.78 6.03
N LYS A 33 -7.83 5.28 5.36
CA LYS A 33 -7.19 3.97 5.59
C LYS A 33 -5.75 4.09 6.06
N ILE A 34 -5.34 5.25 6.57
CA ILE A 34 -3.94 5.56 6.91
C ILE A 34 -3.37 4.62 7.98
N ASN A 35 -4.25 4.02 8.79
CA ASN A 35 -3.87 3.04 9.82
C ASN A 35 -3.25 1.77 9.23
N HIS A 36 -3.51 1.42 7.98
CA HIS A 36 -2.83 0.30 7.30
C HIS A 36 -1.36 0.61 6.99
N LEU A 37 -1.01 1.89 6.80
CA LEU A 37 0.37 2.32 6.54
C LEU A 37 1.16 2.52 7.83
N MET A 38 0.52 3.03 8.88
CA MET A 38 1.22 3.52 10.08
C MET A 38 0.91 2.72 11.35
N GLY A 39 -0.20 1.99 11.39
CA GLY A 39 -0.67 1.27 12.55
C GLY A 39 -0.29 -0.22 12.53
N THR A 40 -0.51 -0.88 13.66
CA THR A 40 -0.48 -2.35 13.73
C THR A 40 -1.90 -2.87 13.57
N GLY A 41 -2.09 -3.83 12.66
CA GLY A 41 -3.37 -4.51 12.48
C GLY A 41 -3.86 -5.22 13.76
N PRO A 42 -5.13 -5.65 13.78
CA PRO A 42 -5.67 -6.49 14.83
C PRO A 42 -4.85 -7.79 14.97
N LYS A 43 -4.85 -8.37 16.18
CA LYS A 43 -4.13 -9.62 16.44
C LYS A 43 -4.90 -10.80 15.87
N SER A 44 -4.19 -11.90 15.59
CA SER A 44 -4.82 -13.19 15.28
C SER A 44 -5.83 -13.57 16.37
N GLY A 45 -7.04 -13.93 15.95
CA GLY A 45 -8.18 -14.23 16.84
C GLY A 45 -9.10 -13.05 17.14
N ASP A 46 -8.77 -11.81 16.75
CA ASP A 46 -9.73 -10.71 16.75
C ASP A 46 -10.77 -10.95 15.65
N PRO A 47 -12.09 -10.87 15.95
CA PRO A 47 -13.14 -11.02 14.94
C PRO A 47 -13.04 -10.03 13.75
N ARG A 48 -12.29 -8.93 13.92
CA ARG A 48 -12.05 -7.93 12.88
C ARG A 48 -10.86 -8.25 11.98
N PHE A 49 -10.09 -9.29 12.30
CA PHE A 49 -8.86 -9.62 11.58
C PHE A 49 -9.12 -9.92 10.10
N GLU A 50 -10.11 -10.76 9.81
CA GLU A 50 -10.42 -11.16 8.42
C GLU A 50 -10.77 -9.95 7.53
N ALA A 51 -11.66 -9.08 8.02
CA ALA A 51 -12.05 -7.88 7.30
C ALA A 51 -10.88 -6.89 7.13
N TRP A 52 -10.01 -6.79 8.13
CA TRP A 52 -8.81 -5.96 8.06
C TRP A 52 -7.79 -6.53 7.06
N ASP A 53 -7.57 -7.85 7.05
CA ASP A 53 -6.62 -8.53 6.18
C ASP A 53 -7.02 -8.47 4.70
N GLU A 54 -8.33 -8.55 4.42
CA GLU A 54 -8.87 -8.34 3.07
C GLU A 54 -8.62 -6.90 2.58
N GLU A 55 -8.88 -5.90 3.43
CA GLU A 55 -8.62 -4.50 3.11
C GLU A 55 -7.11 -4.22 2.95
N ASP A 56 -6.28 -4.81 3.79
CA ASP A 56 -4.82 -4.69 3.71
C ASP A 56 -4.29 -5.26 2.39
N SER A 57 -4.75 -6.45 2.01
CA SER A 57 -4.40 -7.11 0.75
C SER A 57 -4.77 -6.28 -0.48
N MET A 58 -5.93 -5.62 -0.45
CA MET A 58 -6.34 -4.70 -1.52
C MET A 58 -5.41 -3.49 -1.62
N ILE A 59 -4.99 -2.94 -0.48
CA ILE A 59 -4.06 -1.80 -0.44
C ILE A 59 -2.67 -2.23 -0.92
N MET A 60 -2.19 -3.42 -0.54
CA MET A 60 -0.92 -3.99 -1.04
C MET A 60 -0.93 -4.11 -2.57
N ALA A 61 -2.01 -4.66 -3.14
CA ALA A 61 -2.16 -4.76 -4.60
C ALA A 61 -2.12 -3.39 -5.29
N TRP A 62 -2.77 -2.38 -4.70
CA TRP A 62 -2.72 -1.01 -5.21
C TRP A 62 -1.32 -0.40 -5.11
N LEU A 63 -0.63 -0.60 -3.98
CA LEU A 63 0.75 -0.17 -3.80
C LEU A 63 1.68 -0.79 -4.84
N TRP A 64 1.61 -2.10 -5.07
CA TRP A 64 2.42 -2.77 -6.10
C TRP A 64 2.16 -2.22 -7.51
N ASN A 65 0.91 -1.89 -7.83
CA ASN A 65 0.55 -1.26 -9.11
C ASN A 65 1.03 0.19 -9.21
N SER A 66 1.28 0.85 -8.07
CA SER A 66 1.82 2.21 -8.00
C SER A 66 3.35 2.29 -8.09
N MET A 67 4.04 1.16 -8.24
CA MET A 67 5.50 1.07 -8.24
C MET A 67 6.02 0.67 -9.62
N THR A 68 7.25 1.08 -9.93
CA THR A 68 8.00 0.45 -11.02
C THR A 68 8.25 -1.03 -10.69
N PRO A 69 8.33 -1.92 -11.71
CA PRO A 69 8.55 -3.35 -11.47
C PRO A 69 9.74 -3.64 -10.55
N LYS A 70 10.85 -2.90 -10.74
CA LYS A 70 12.06 -3.03 -9.92
C LYS A 70 11.81 -2.83 -8.42
N ILE A 71 11.01 -1.83 -8.04
CA ILE A 71 10.71 -1.53 -6.62
C ILE A 71 9.63 -2.47 -6.09
N ARG A 72 8.64 -2.80 -6.91
CA ARG A 72 7.62 -3.78 -6.55
C ARG A 72 8.27 -5.12 -6.17
N ASP A 73 9.21 -5.59 -6.97
CA ASP A 73 9.83 -6.90 -6.79
C ASP A 73 10.65 -6.98 -5.48
N THR A 74 11.15 -5.86 -4.93
CA THR A 74 11.81 -5.84 -3.62
C THR A 74 10.85 -5.94 -2.44
N CYS A 75 9.56 -5.64 -2.66
CA CYS A 75 8.54 -5.55 -1.61
C CYS A 75 7.46 -6.64 -1.74
N MET A 76 7.49 -7.45 -2.80
CA MET A 76 6.41 -8.39 -3.17
C MET A 76 6.12 -9.47 -2.11
N PHE A 77 7.10 -9.79 -1.26
CA PHE A 77 6.99 -10.82 -0.23
C PHE A 77 6.79 -10.28 1.18
N LEU A 78 6.58 -8.96 1.32
CA LEU A 78 6.27 -8.35 2.61
C LEU A 78 4.82 -8.65 3.00
N ALA A 79 4.60 -8.87 4.29
CA ALA A 79 3.37 -9.47 4.79
C ALA A 79 2.20 -8.49 4.93
N THR A 80 2.50 -7.19 5.06
CA THR A 80 1.48 -6.17 5.27
C THR A 80 1.76 -4.90 4.47
N THR A 81 0.72 -4.09 4.27
CA THR A 81 0.84 -2.73 3.74
C THR A 81 1.87 -1.90 4.50
N LYS A 82 1.90 -2.04 5.84
CA LYS A 82 2.87 -1.37 6.68
C LYS A 82 4.30 -1.79 6.39
N ASP A 83 4.56 -3.08 6.24
CA ASP A 83 5.90 -3.59 5.92
C ASP A 83 6.39 -3.04 4.58
N ILE A 84 5.52 -3.01 3.56
CA ILE A 84 5.81 -2.39 2.26
C ILE A 84 6.14 -0.91 2.43
N TRP A 85 5.31 -0.18 3.19
CA TRP A 85 5.49 1.25 3.40
C TRP A 85 6.81 1.56 4.09
N ASP A 86 7.15 0.84 5.16
CA ASP A 86 8.38 1.03 5.93
C ASP A 86 9.63 0.67 5.11
N ALA A 87 9.57 -0.33 4.23
CA ALA A 87 10.70 -0.75 3.39
C ALA A 87 11.05 0.24 2.28
N ILE A 88 10.11 1.12 1.92
CA ILE A 88 10.26 2.11 0.86
C ILE A 88 10.78 3.46 1.38
N GLN A 89 10.64 3.71 2.69
CA GLN A 89 11.17 4.90 3.36
C GLN A 89 12.71 4.90 3.38
#